data_AF-A0A140L210-F1
#
_entry.id   AF-A0A140L210-F1
#
_cell.length_a   1.000
_cell.length_b   1.000
_cell.length_c   1.000
_cell.angle_alpha   90.00
_cell.angle_beta   90.00
_cell.angle_gamma   90.00
#
_symmetry.space_group_name_H-M   'P 1'
#
loop_
_entity.id
_entity.type
_entity.pdbx_description
1 polymer ?
#
loop_
_entity_poly.entity_id
_entity_poly.type
_entity_poly.pdbx_seq_one_letter_code
_entity_poly.pdbx_strand_id
1 'polypeptide(L)'
;MSKLYNTPFEASLRILLILETSRNQSFSADMLAAIDFISIYGREFGISDENLHGDNNYKFSEFTLRRELITKAIKQLVVDDLIKVNSTEKGFTYCANQKGLNYSEYLSSDYATAYRRAVSLAREFISNKTERKILNFINRRSIYSLQED
;
A
#
# COMPACT_ATOMS: atom_id res chain seq x y z
N MET A 1 -12.78 -16.41 0.96
CA MET A 1 -12.03 -15.14 0.86
C MET A 1 -13.03 -14.02 0.62
N SER A 2 -13.07 -12.99 1.47
CA SER A 2 -13.96 -11.86 1.25
C SER A 2 -13.48 -11.08 0.02
N LYS A 3 -14.21 -11.17 -1.09
CA LYS A 3 -14.03 -10.33 -2.29
C LYS A 3 -14.14 -8.81 -2.02
N LEU A 4 -14.47 -8.45 -0.79
CA LEU A 4 -14.82 -7.12 -0.27
C LEU A 4 -13.62 -6.21 0.06
N TYR A 5 -12.37 -6.61 -0.16
CA TYR A 5 -11.19 -5.74 0.12
C TYR A 5 -10.17 -5.65 -1.03
N ASN A 6 -10.52 -6.09 -2.24
CA ASN A 6 -9.64 -6.07 -3.43
C ASN A 6 -10.22 -5.27 -4.60
N THR A 7 -11.21 -4.42 -4.38
CA THR A 7 -11.72 -3.49 -5.40
C THR A 7 -10.87 -2.23 -5.49
N PRO A 8 -10.86 -1.51 -6.63
CA PRO A 8 -10.17 -0.23 -6.75
C PRO A 8 -10.63 0.80 -5.72
N PHE A 9 -11.89 0.73 -5.29
CA PHE A 9 -12.45 1.60 -4.26
C PHE A 9 -11.87 1.29 -2.87
N GLU A 10 -11.84 0.03 -2.44
CA GLU A 10 -11.21 -0.29 -1.15
C GLU A 10 -9.71 0.02 -1.15
N ALA A 11 -9.04 -0.24 -2.28
CA ALA A 11 -7.63 0.12 -2.45
C ALA A 11 -7.41 1.64 -2.40
N SER A 12 -8.34 2.46 -2.92
CA SER A 12 -8.21 3.93 -2.85
C SER A 12 -8.30 4.43 -1.40
N LEU A 13 -9.19 3.86 -0.59
CA LEU A 13 -9.27 4.18 0.83
C LEU A 13 -7.97 3.82 1.55
N ARG A 14 -7.38 2.65 1.24
CA ARG A 14 -6.08 2.25 1.82
C ARG A 14 -4.94 3.17 1.40
N ILE A 15 -4.85 3.55 0.13
CA ILE A 15 -3.86 4.52 -0.33
C ILE A 15 -4.03 5.87 0.36
N LEU A 16 -5.26 6.32 0.57
CA LEU A 16 -5.53 7.56 1.28
C LEU A 16 -5.05 7.48 2.74
N LEU A 17 -5.27 6.35 3.43
CA LEU A 17 -4.75 6.11 4.77
C LEU A 17 -3.21 6.07 4.80
N ILE A 18 -2.55 5.48 3.80
CA ILE A 18 -1.08 5.53 3.69
C ILE A 18 -0.59 6.98 3.62
N LEU A 19 -1.19 7.78 2.74
CA LEU A 19 -0.81 9.17 2.52
C LEU A 19 -1.13 10.07 3.73
N GLU A 20 -2.22 9.79 4.45
CA GLU A 20 -2.58 10.47 5.70
C GLU A 20 -1.47 10.33 6.76
N THR A 21 -0.92 9.12 6.94
CA THR A 21 0.17 8.89 7.90
C THR A 21 1.51 9.53 7.51
N SER A 22 1.57 10.18 6.34
CA SER A 22 2.80 10.67 5.72
C SER A 22 2.64 12.09 5.16
N ARG A 23 2.00 12.99 5.94
CA ARG A 23 1.55 14.34 5.51
C ARG A 23 2.58 15.22 4.79
N ASN A 24 3.88 14.98 4.98
CA ASN A 24 4.98 15.76 4.36
C ASN A 24 5.80 14.96 3.34
N GLN A 25 5.32 13.80 2.90
CA GLN A 25 6.02 12.93 1.95
C GLN A 25 5.14 12.66 0.74
N SER A 26 5.79 12.49 -0.40
CA SER A 26 5.15 12.03 -1.63
C SER A 26 5.79 10.74 -2.08
N PHE A 27 4.99 9.82 -2.61
CA PHE A 27 5.45 8.49 -2.98
C PHE A 27 5.14 8.19 -4.45
N SER A 28 5.98 7.39 -5.10
CA SER A 28 5.63 6.83 -6.40
C SER A 28 4.45 5.84 -6.26
N ALA A 29 3.81 5.48 -7.37
CA ALA A 29 2.80 4.41 -7.36
C ALA A 29 3.37 3.08 -6.89
N ASP A 30 4.65 2.81 -7.17
CA ASP A 30 5.33 1.56 -6.82
C ASP A 30 5.60 1.47 -5.33
N MET A 31 6.04 2.57 -4.72
CA MET A 31 6.23 2.64 -3.27
C MET A 31 4.89 2.55 -2.54
N LEU A 32 3.83 3.17 -3.05
CA LEU A 32 2.48 3.02 -2.49
C LEU A 32 1.99 1.57 -2.56
N ALA A 33 2.21 0.89 -3.69
CA ALA A 33 1.90 -0.53 -3.82
C ALA A 33 2.72 -1.41 -2.88
N ALA A 34 4.00 -1.09 -2.68
CA ALA A 34 4.87 -1.80 -1.75
C ALA A 34 4.44 -1.59 -0.29
N ILE A 35 4.11 -0.35 0.12
CA ILE A 35 3.61 -0.07 1.46
C ILE A 35 2.29 -0.79 1.70
N ASP A 36 1.35 -0.75 0.75
CA ASP A 36 0.08 -1.49 0.88
C ASP A 36 0.33 -2.98 1.05
N PHE A 37 1.15 -3.56 0.18
CA PHE A 37 1.47 -4.99 0.20
C PHE A 37 2.11 -5.44 1.51
N ILE A 38 3.09 -4.68 2.01
CA ILE A 38 3.74 -4.98 3.30
C ILE A 38 2.74 -4.86 4.44
N SER A 39 1.87 -3.84 4.41
CA SER A 39 0.88 -3.61 5.47
C SER A 39 -0.16 -4.72 5.55
N ILE A 40 -0.65 -5.23 4.41
CA ILE A 40 -1.66 -6.30 4.40
C ILE A 40 -1.07 -7.69 4.67
N TYR A 41 0.23 -7.87 4.42
CA TYR A 41 0.96 -9.13 4.59
C TYR A 41 2.08 -9.04 5.63
N GLY A 42 1.85 -8.30 6.72
CA GLY A 42 2.89 -7.97 7.70
C GLY A 42 3.61 -9.18 8.34
N ARG A 43 2.94 -10.34 8.46
CA ARG A 43 3.58 -11.57 8.94
C ARG A 43 4.74 -12.00 8.08
N GLU A 44 4.58 -11.90 6.76
CA GLU A 44 5.64 -12.30 5.83
C GLU A 44 6.89 -11.44 6.05
N PHE A 45 6.72 -10.16 6.36
CA PHE A 45 7.81 -9.22 6.57
C PHE A 45 8.35 -9.22 8.00
N GLY A 46 7.79 -10.06 8.88
CA GLY A 46 8.16 -10.11 10.30
C GLY A 46 7.79 -8.84 11.06
N ILE A 47 6.80 -8.08 10.57
CA ILE A 47 6.37 -6.82 11.19
C ILE A 47 5.08 -6.97 12.00
N SER A 48 4.38 -8.11 11.89
CA SER A 48 3.17 -8.44 12.66
C SER A 48 3.02 -9.95 12.81
N ASP A 49 2.26 -10.41 13.80
CA ASP A 49 1.93 -11.83 13.96
C ASP A 49 0.79 -12.29 13.04
N GLU A 50 0.10 -11.36 12.37
CA GLU A 50 -1.07 -11.62 11.54
C GLU A 50 -1.03 -10.86 10.20
N ASN A 51 -1.70 -11.42 9.20
CA ASN A 51 -1.95 -10.79 7.90
C ASN A 51 -3.38 -10.24 7.86
N LEU A 52 -3.54 -8.93 7.61
CA LEU A 52 -4.87 -8.29 7.54
C LEU A 52 -5.75 -8.85 6.43
N HIS A 53 -5.15 -9.38 5.36
CA HIS A 53 -5.86 -10.03 4.25
C HIS A 53 -5.87 -11.56 4.34
N GLY A 54 -5.45 -12.11 5.49
CA GLY A 54 -5.35 -13.54 5.72
C GLY A 54 -4.16 -14.20 5.03
N ASP A 55 -4.08 -15.51 5.21
CA ASP A 55 -3.04 -16.34 4.59
C ASP A 55 -3.45 -16.84 3.20
N ASN A 56 -2.46 -16.86 2.32
CA ASN A 56 -2.54 -17.16 0.90
C ASN A 56 -1.10 -17.53 0.51
N ASN A 57 -0.91 -18.69 -0.09
CA ASN A 57 0.43 -19.18 -0.42
C ASN A 57 0.98 -18.51 -1.68
N TYR A 58 0.13 -17.84 -2.47
CA TYR A 58 0.48 -17.21 -3.76
C TYR A 58 0.55 -15.68 -3.70
N LYS A 59 0.56 -15.08 -2.50
CA LYS A 59 0.49 -13.61 -2.29
C LYS A 59 1.52 -12.83 -3.10
N PHE A 60 2.73 -13.36 -3.20
CA PHE A 60 3.84 -12.68 -3.86
C PHE A 60 3.72 -12.75 -5.39
N SER A 61 3.06 -13.77 -5.94
CA SER A 61 2.70 -13.87 -7.36
C SER A 61 1.61 -12.85 -7.74
N GLU A 62 0.82 -12.39 -6.76
CA GLU A 62 -0.20 -11.36 -6.95
C GLU A 62 0.35 -9.93 -6.96
N PHE A 63 1.63 -9.70 -6.60
CA PHE A 63 2.14 -8.32 -6.45
C PHE A 63 1.98 -7.49 -7.72
N THR A 64 2.19 -8.08 -8.90
CA THR A 64 1.96 -7.40 -10.20
C THR A 64 0.51 -6.94 -10.34
N LEU A 65 -0.46 -7.82 -10.04
CA LEU A 65 -1.89 -7.50 -10.10
C LEU A 65 -2.28 -6.44 -9.06
N ARG A 66 -1.68 -6.51 -7.86
CA ARG A 66 -1.88 -5.51 -6.81
C ARG A 66 -1.31 -4.14 -7.21
N ARG A 67 -0.16 -4.09 -7.86
CA ARG A 67 0.42 -2.85 -8.39
C ARG A 67 -0.50 -2.20 -9.42
N GLU A 68 -1.12 -2.98 -10.30
CA GLU A 68 -2.13 -2.48 -11.24
C GLU A 68 -3.38 -1.95 -10.53
N LEU A 69 -3.87 -2.68 -9.52
CA LEU A 69 -5.00 -2.26 -8.69
C LEU A 69 -4.72 -0.93 -7.99
N ILE A 70 -3.54 -0.78 -7.39
CA ILE A 70 -3.11 0.45 -6.71
C ILE A 70 -2.98 1.59 -7.70
N THR A 71 -2.49 1.34 -8.91
CA THR A 71 -2.44 2.35 -9.98
C THR A 71 -3.85 2.84 -10.36
N LYS A 72 -4.82 1.94 -10.45
CA LYS A 72 -6.24 2.31 -10.69
C LYS A 72 -6.81 3.13 -9.53
N ALA A 73 -6.53 2.72 -8.30
CA ALA A 73 -6.94 3.43 -7.09
C ALA A 73 -6.36 4.85 -7.00
N ILE A 74 -5.08 5.03 -7.32
CA ILE A 74 -4.43 6.35 -7.38
C ILE A 74 -5.11 7.24 -8.41
N LYS A 75 -5.40 6.72 -9.61
CA LYS A 75 -6.13 7.48 -10.64
C LYS A 75 -7.50 7.95 -10.16
N GLN A 76 -8.23 7.09 -9.45
CA GLN A 76 -9.53 7.44 -8.86
C GLN A 76 -9.38 8.60 -7.85
N LEU A 77 -8.42 8.51 -6.92
CA LEU A 77 -8.17 9.57 -5.94
C LEU A 77 -7.76 10.91 -6.57
N VAL A 78 -7.06 10.89 -7.70
CA VAL A 78 -6.73 12.11 -8.46
C VAL A 78 -7.99 12.72 -9.07
N VAL A 79 -8.85 11.90 -9.71
CA VAL A 79 -10.13 12.36 -10.27
C VAL A 79 -11.05 12.93 -9.20
N ASP A 80 -11.06 12.31 -8.01
CA ASP A 80 -11.87 12.75 -6.87
C ASP A 80 -11.30 13.98 -6.12
N ASP A 81 -10.14 14.48 -6.56
CA ASP A 81 -9.38 15.58 -5.94
C ASP A 81 -9.07 15.32 -4.45
N LEU A 82 -8.72 14.08 -4.09
CA LEU A 82 -8.31 13.72 -2.73
C LEU A 82 -6.78 13.67 -2.56
N ILE A 83 -6.06 13.52 -3.66
CA ILE A 83 -4.59 13.52 -3.68
C ILE A 83 -4.06 14.45 -4.76
N LYS A 84 -2.84 14.96 -4.55
CA LYS A 84 -2.10 15.76 -5.52
C LYS A 84 -1.05 14.92 -6.22
N VAL A 85 -0.79 15.26 -7.47
CA VAL A 85 0.29 14.70 -8.29
C VAL A 85 1.42 15.71 -8.38
N ASN A 86 2.64 15.28 -8.06
CA ASN A 86 3.85 16.07 -8.25
C ASN A 86 4.66 15.45 -9.38
N SER A 87 5.07 16.28 -10.35
CA SER A 87 5.99 15.86 -11.41
C SER A 87 7.43 15.95 -10.90
N THR A 88 8.20 14.90 -11.12
CA THR A 88 9.63 14.84 -10.79
C THR A 88 10.41 14.36 -12.01
N GLU A 89 11.73 14.51 -12.00
CA GLU A 89 12.61 13.98 -13.06
C GLU A 89 12.52 12.45 -13.21
N LYS A 90 12.05 11.75 -12.18
CA LYS A 90 11.93 10.28 -12.14
C LYS A 90 10.49 9.80 -12.37
N GLY A 91 9.59 10.68 -12.78
CA GLY A 91 8.16 10.40 -12.96
C GLY A 91 7.29 11.09 -11.91
N PHE A 92 6.14 10.51 -11.59
CA PHE A 92 5.14 11.14 -10.72
C PHE A 92 5.19 10.60 -9.29
N THR A 93 5.00 11.51 -8.33
CA THR A 93 4.74 11.15 -6.94
C THR A 93 3.41 11.72 -6.47
N TYR A 94 2.85 11.11 -5.42
CA TYR A 94 1.51 11.40 -4.93
C TYR A 94 1.53 11.69 -3.44
N CYS A 95 0.76 12.69 -3.01
CA CYS A 95 0.53 13.01 -1.60
C CYS A 95 -0.93 13.41 -1.37
N ALA A 96 -1.43 13.25 -0.14
CA ALA A 96 -2.77 13.71 0.21
C ALA A 96 -2.84 15.24 0.15
N ASN A 97 -3.94 15.78 -0.37
CA ASN A 97 -4.27 17.20 -0.22
C ASN A 97 -5.14 17.41 1.03
N GLN A 98 -5.49 18.66 1.33
CA GLN A 98 -6.31 18.95 2.52
C GLN A 98 -7.68 18.26 2.48
N LYS A 99 -8.31 18.17 1.30
CA LYS A 99 -9.60 17.49 1.12
C LYS A 99 -9.47 15.99 1.42
N GLY A 100 -8.40 15.34 0.94
CA GLY A 100 -8.07 13.96 1.25
C GLY A 100 -7.78 13.71 2.72
N LEU A 101 -7.00 14.59 3.36
CA LEU A 101 -6.74 14.50 4.81
C LEU A 101 -8.03 14.62 5.61
N ASN A 102 -8.89 15.60 5.31
CA ASN A 102 -10.18 15.74 5.98
C ASN A 102 -11.08 14.52 5.73
N TYR A 103 -11.08 13.97 4.52
CA TYR A 103 -11.86 12.77 4.20
C TYR A 103 -11.38 11.55 4.99
N SER A 104 -10.06 11.38 5.14
CA SER A 104 -9.49 10.26 5.89
C SER A 104 -9.83 10.25 7.39
N GLU A 105 -10.18 11.39 7.97
CA GLU A 105 -10.62 11.48 9.38
C GLU A 105 -11.93 10.73 9.63
N TYR A 106 -12.79 10.60 8.60
CA TYR A 106 -14.03 9.83 8.66
C TYR A 106 -13.82 8.32 8.51
N LEU A 107 -12.61 7.87 8.15
CA LEU A 107 -12.28 6.45 8.02
C LEU A 107 -11.88 5.88 9.39
N SER A 108 -12.86 5.61 10.25
CA SER A 108 -12.67 5.23 11.66
C SER A 108 -13.06 3.79 12.00
N SER A 109 -13.32 2.94 11.00
CA SER A 109 -13.66 1.54 11.24
C SER A 109 -12.52 0.77 11.93
N ASP A 110 -12.83 -0.37 12.56
CA ASP A 110 -11.83 -1.26 13.16
C ASP A 110 -10.76 -1.66 12.14
N TYR A 111 -11.19 -1.93 10.90
CA TYR A 111 -10.28 -2.21 9.79
C TYR A 111 -9.36 -1.03 9.49
N ALA A 112 -9.88 0.19 9.38
CA ALA A 112 -9.07 1.38 9.13
C ALA A 112 -8.06 1.62 10.27
N THR A 113 -8.47 1.40 11.51
CA THR A 113 -7.60 1.51 12.70
C THR A 113 -6.48 0.46 12.66
N ALA A 114 -6.81 -0.80 12.39
CA ALA A 114 -5.82 -1.86 12.25
C ALA A 114 -4.85 -1.60 11.08
N TYR A 115 -5.38 -1.12 9.96
CA TYR A 115 -4.58 -0.80 8.79
C TYR A 115 -3.60 0.36 9.04
N ARG A 116 -4.01 1.44 9.73
CA ARG A 116 -3.08 2.52 10.13
C ARG A 116 -1.91 2.00 10.97
N ARG A 117 -2.17 1.07 11.90
CA ARG A 117 -1.11 0.42 12.70
C ARG A 117 -0.15 -0.37 11.80
N ALA A 118 -0.70 -1.16 10.87
CA ALA A 118 0.11 -1.92 9.93
C ALA A 118 0.96 -1.02 9.02
N VAL A 119 0.42 0.09 8.53
CA VAL A 119 1.16 1.10 7.76
C VAL A 119 2.31 1.69 8.58
N SER A 120 2.09 2.00 9.86
CA SER A 120 3.15 2.51 10.73
C SER A 120 4.31 1.52 10.83
N LEU A 121 4.02 0.24 11.04
CA LEU A 121 5.03 -0.83 11.11
C LEU A 121 5.73 -1.05 9.77
N ALA A 122 4.99 -1.04 8.66
CA ALA A 122 5.54 -1.14 7.32
C ALA A 122 6.51 0.03 7.03
N ARG A 123 6.17 1.24 7.46
CA ARG A 123 7.02 2.43 7.31
C ARG A 123 8.30 2.34 8.12
N GLU A 124 8.24 1.81 9.33
CA GLU A 124 9.43 1.53 10.14
C GLU A 124 10.36 0.54 9.43
N PHE A 125 9.80 -0.58 8.95
CA PHE A 125 10.53 -1.62 8.22
C PHE A 125 11.26 -1.09 6.97
N ILE A 126 10.64 -0.18 6.22
CA ILE A 126 11.20 0.36 4.98
C ILE A 126 12.04 1.62 5.15
N SER A 127 12.04 2.27 6.33
CA SER A 127 12.65 3.59 6.58
C SER A 127 14.12 3.72 6.15
N ASN A 128 14.89 2.62 6.21
CA ASN A 128 16.31 2.57 5.85
C ASN A 128 16.58 1.88 4.50
N LYS A 129 15.55 1.69 3.67
CA LYS A 129 15.63 0.96 2.39
C LYS A 129 15.25 1.86 1.23
N THR A 130 15.92 1.68 0.10
CA THR A 130 15.49 2.32 -1.15
C THR A 130 14.30 1.57 -1.72
N GLU A 131 13.43 2.27 -2.46
CA GLU A 131 12.30 1.67 -3.18
C GLU A 131 12.73 0.44 -3.99
N ARG A 132 13.84 0.55 -4.73
CA ARG A 132 14.45 -0.57 -5.46
C ARG A 132 14.76 -1.78 -4.57
N LYS A 133 15.32 -1.58 -3.37
CA LYS A 133 15.61 -2.68 -2.43
C LYS A 133 14.32 -3.34 -1.94
N ILE A 134 13.28 -2.55 -1.69
CA ILE A 134 11.98 -3.04 -1.21
C ILE A 134 11.29 -3.86 -2.31
N LEU A 135 11.20 -3.33 -3.53
CA LEU A 135 10.62 -4.04 -4.67
C LEU A 135 11.39 -5.32 -5.00
N ASN A 136 12.72 -5.29 -4.96
CA ASN A 136 13.53 -6.49 -5.14
C ASN A 136 13.28 -7.54 -4.05
N PHE A 137 13.07 -7.11 -2.80
CA PHE A 137 12.75 -8.03 -1.71
C PHE A 137 11.39 -8.70 -1.92
N ILE A 138 10.37 -7.94 -2.32
CA ILE A 138 9.03 -8.46 -2.65
C ILE A 138 9.13 -9.45 -3.82
N ASN A 139 9.77 -9.07 -4.92
CA ASN A 139 9.88 -9.89 -6.13
C ASN A 139 10.68 -11.19 -5.90
N ARG A 140 11.75 -11.16 -5.09
CA ARG A 140 12.54 -12.37 -4.81
C ARG A 140 11.72 -13.40 -4.07
N ARG A 141 10.88 -12.98 -3.11
CA ARG A 141 9.98 -13.90 -2.41
C ARG A 141 8.86 -14.44 -3.29
N SER A 142 8.46 -13.72 -4.34
CA SER A 142 7.60 -14.27 -5.40
C SER A 142 8.23 -15.47 -6.10
N ILE A 143 9.55 -15.47 -6.29
CA ILE A 143 10.24 -16.56 -6.98
C ILE A 143 10.41 -17.77 -6.06
N TYR A 144 10.76 -17.57 -4.78
CA TYR A 144 10.96 -18.68 -3.84
C TYR A 144 9.66 -19.39 -3.46
N SER A 145 8.55 -18.65 -3.32
CA SER A 145 7.22 -19.26 -3.06
C SER A 145 6.70 -20.13 -4.21
N LEU A 146 7.26 -19.99 -5.43
CA LEU A 146 6.92 -20.84 -6.58
C LEU A 146 7.79 -22.12 -6.66
N GLN A 147 8.81 -22.27 -5.80
CA GLN A 147 9.73 -23.41 -5.79
C GLN A 147 9.46 -24.41 -4.64
N GLU A 148 8.57 -24.06 -3.72
CA GLU A 148 8.16 -24.92 -2.58
C GLU A 148 6.87 -25.71 -2.86
N ASP A 149 6.31 -25.61 -4.08
CA ASP A 149 5.25 -26.46 -4.64
C ASP A 149 5.84 -27.54 -5.57
#